data_AF-A0A7X2MHB0-F1
#
_entry.id   AF-A0A7X2MHB0-F1
#
_cell.length_a   1.000
_cell.length_b   1.000
_cell.length_c   1.000
_cell.angle_alpha   90.00
_cell.angle_beta   90.00
_cell.angle_gamma   90.00
#
_symmetry.space_group_name_H-M   'P 1'
#
loop_
_entity.id
_entity.type
_entity.pdbx_description
1 polymer ?
#
loop_
_entity_poly.entity_id
_entity_poly.type
_entity_poly.pdbx_seq_one_letter_code
_entity_poly.pdbx_strand_id
1 'polypeptide(L)'
;SSEKQLFLKLLDVSGIGPKSALAILANDDNRGLINAINSDDDGYLTKFPGIGKKTAKQIILDLKGKLSDVDSDMLTGQDNLDLDLNASSPYLKESLEALRALGYTKTEVKRISKKLEKYDGKSTDDYLRQGLRLLMS
;
A
#
# COMPACT_ATOMS: atom_id res chain seq x y z
N SER A 1 13.89 -1.32 7.07
CA SER A 1 12.44 -1.27 7.31
C SER A 1 11.89 0.01 6.74
N SER A 2 10.86 -0.12 5.90
CA SER A 2 10.14 0.98 5.23
C SER A 2 9.61 2.01 6.24
N GLU A 3 9.19 1.55 7.43
CA GLU A 3 8.78 2.39 8.56
C GLU A 3 9.89 3.31 9.08
N LYS A 4 11.13 2.81 9.17
CA LYS A 4 12.29 3.62 9.60
C LYS A 4 12.60 4.73 8.59
N GLN A 5 12.45 4.45 7.29
CA GLN A 5 12.64 5.46 6.25
C GLN A 5 11.51 6.50 6.28
N LEU A 6 10.27 6.08 6.48
CA LEU A 6 9.14 6.98 6.67
C LEU A 6 9.33 7.88 7.90
N PHE A 7 9.81 7.33 9.01
CA PHE A 7 10.16 8.09 10.21
C PHE A 7 11.16 9.21 9.93
N LEU A 8 12.27 8.89 9.25
CA LEU A 8 13.31 9.86 8.92
C LEU A 8 12.78 10.96 7.99
N LYS A 9 11.98 10.59 6.99
CA LYS A 9 11.33 11.56 6.09
C LYS A 9 10.36 12.48 6.84
N LEU A 10 9.62 11.95 7.81
CA LEU A 10 8.73 12.76 8.65
C LEU A 10 9.51 13.74 9.54
N LEU A 11 10.67 13.33 10.06
CA LEU A 11 11.54 14.22 10.85
C LEU A 11 12.15 15.37 10.04
N ASP A 12 12.34 15.20 8.73
CA ASP A 12 12.85 16.26 7.84
C ASP A 12 11.81 17.37 7.60
N VAL A 13 10.53 17.14 7.93
CA VAL A 13 9.46 18.13 7.77
C VAL A 13 9.52 19.18 8.89
N SER A 14 9.54 20.45 8.51
CA SER A 14 9.56 21.56 9.47
C SER A 14 8.33 21.56 10.37
N GLY A 15 8.55 21.46 11.69
CA GLY A 15 7.47 21.42 12.67
C GLY A 15 6.96 20.02 13.03
N ILE A 16 7.59 18.96 12.51
CA ILE A 16 7.40 17.59 12.99
C ILE A 16 8.55 17.20 13.92
N GLY A 17 8.20 16.83 15.16
CA GLY A 17 9.13 16.26 16.11
C GLY A 17 9.03 14.73 16.17
N PRO A 18 9.96 14.06 16.89
CA PRO A 18 9.99 12.60 17.01
C PRO A 18 8.71 12.02 17.63
N LYS A 19 8.04 12.75 18.53
CA LYS A 19 6.77 12.35 19.13
C LYS A 19 5.64 12.31 18.09
N SER A 20 5.54 13.34 17.24
CA SER A 20 4.53 13.41 16.19
C SER A 20 4.81 12.39 15.09
N ALA A 21 6.07 12.23 14.69
CA ALA A 21 6.47 11.22 13.70
C ALA A 21 6.17 9.79 14.18
N LEU A 22 6.38 9.48 15.47
CA LEU A 22 5.98 8.20 16.05
C LEU A 22 4.46 8.02 16.08
N ALA A 23 3.69 9.07 16.41
CA ALA A 23 2.23 9.00 16.42
C ALA A 23 1.64 8.73 15.01
N ILE A 24 2.31 9.22 13.97
CA ILE A 24 1.94 8.95 12.58
C ILE A 24 2.24 7.49 12.20
N LEU A 25 3.42 6.98 12.59
CA LEU A 25 3.83 5.59 12.32
C LEU A 25 3.09 4.55 13.15
N ALA A 26 2.60 4.93 14.33
CA ALA A 26 1.81 4.05 15.19
C ALA A 26 0.40 3.77 14.63
N ASN A 27 0.05 4.37 13.50
CA ASN A 27 -1.20 4.08 12.80
C ASN A 27 -1.00 2.87 11.87
N ASP A 28 -1.91 1.91 11.96
CA ASP A 28 -1.95 0.74 11.08
C ASP A 28 -2.17 1.13 9.60
N ASP A 29 -2.73 2.31 9.30
CA ASP A 29 -3.01 2.74 7.92
C ASP A 29 -1.92 3.68 7.34
N ASN A 30 -0.71 3.15 7.19
CA ASN A 30 0.40 3.83 6.52
C ASN A 30 0.12 4.13 5.03
N ARG A 31 -0.76 3.34 4.39
CA ARG A 31 -1.16 3.54 3.00
C ARG A 31 -2.13 4.71 2.84
N GLY A 32 -3.10 4.82 3.75
CA GLY A 32 -3.99 5.96 3.86
C GLY A 32 -3.23 7.26 4.06
N LEU A 33 -2.15 7.22 4.85
CA LEU A 33 -1.25 8.37 5.02
C LEU A 33 -0.59 8.80 3.69
N ILE A 34 0.01 7.87 2.96
CA ILE A 34 0.67 8.18 1.67
C ILE A 34 -0.36 8.70 0.66
N ASN A 35 -1.56 8.10 0.61
CA ASN A 35 -2.64 8.55 -0.25
C ASN A 35 -3.15 9.94 0.12
N ALA A 36 -3.30 10.23 1.41
CA ALA A 36 -3.70 11.54 1.90
C ALA A 36 -2.68 12.61 1.49
N ILE A 37 -1.38 12.30 1.62
CA ILE A 37 -0.30 13.19 1.19
C ILE A 37 -0.35 13.44 -0.33
N ASN A 38 -0.56 12.40 -1.13
CA ASN A 38 -0.63 12.54 -2.59
C ASN A 38 -1.90 13.29 -3.06
N SER A 39 -2.99 13.18 -2.31
CA SER A 39 -4.30 13.77 -2.62
C SER A 39 -4.53 15.15 -1.98
N ASP A 40 -3.50 15.72 -1.35
CA ASP A 40 -3.57 16.98 -0.58
C ASP A 40 -4.66 16.97 0.53
N ASP A 41 -4.94 15.82 1.12
CA ASP A 41 -5.93 15.70 2.20
C ASP A 41 -5.34 16.11 3.55
N ASP A 42 -5.30 17.42 3.80
CA ASP A 42 -4.88 17.97 5.09
C ASP A 42 -5.84 17.60 6.23
N GLY A 43 -7.10 17.27 5.91
CA GLY A 43 -8.10 16.82 6.87
C GLY A 43 -7.70 15.50 7.52
N TYR A 44 -7.23 14.53 6.74
CA TYR A 44 -6.72 13.26 7.24
C TYR A 44 -5.53 13.46 8.20
N LEU A 45 -4.58 14.32 7.83
CA LEU A 45 -3.38 14.59 8.63
C LEU A 45 -3.68 15.34 9.93
N THR A 46 -4.70 16.20 9.97
CA THR A 46 -5.08 16.91 11.19
C THR A 46 -5.75 16.02 12.26
N LYS A 47 -6.14 14.79 11.93
CA LYS A 47 -6.69 13.83 12.90
C LYS A 47 -5.61 13.31 13.86
N PHE A 48 -4.34 13.41 13.48
CA PHE A 48 -3.25 12.92 14.30
C PHE A 48 -2.96 13.92 15.44
N PRO A 49 -2.77 13.42 16.67
CA PRO A 49 -2.52 14.27 17.83
C PRO A 49 -1.20 15.03 17.65
N GLY A 50 -1.27 16.36 17.73
CA GLY A 50 -0.11 17.24 17.55
C GLY A 50 0.16 17.68 16.11
N ILE A 51 -0.72 17.36 15.15
CA ILE A 51 -0.67 17.89 13.79
C ILE A 51 -1.79 18.90 13.58
N GLY A 52 -1.42 20.18 13.47
CA GLY A 52 -2.36 21.25 13.10
C GLY A 52 -2.45 21.46 11.59
N LYS A 53 -3.39 22.27 11.11
CA LYS A 53 -3.56 22.60 9.69
C LYS A 53 -2.28 23.09 9.00
N LYS A 54 -1.49 23.91 9.70
CA LYS A 54 -0.22 24.43 9.16
C LYS A 54 0.78 23.30 8.93
N THR A 55 0.95 22.43 9.94
CA THR A 55 1.86 21.29 9.87
C THR A 55 1.38 20.27 8.84
N ALA A 56 0.08 19.97 8.77
CA ALA A 56 -0.50 19.07 7.78
C ALA A 56 -0.16 19.51 6.34
N LYS A 57 -0.33 20.80 6.03
CA LYS A 57 0.03 21.35 4.71
C LYS A 57 1.53 21.30 4.45
N GLN A 58 2.35 21.50 5.48
CA GLN A 58 3.81 21.40 5.37
C GLN A 58 4.24 19.96 5.05
N ILE A 59 3.67 18.96 5.75
CA ILE A 59 3.89 17.53 5.49
C ILE A 59 3.55 17.21 4.03
N ILE A 60 2.38 17.65 3.55
CA ILE A 60 1.96 17.44 2.16
C ILE A 60 3.00 18.03 1.21
N LEU A 61 3.35 19.31 1.36
CA LEU A 61 4.28 19.98 0.47
C LEU A 61 5.66 19.32 0.44
N ASP A 62 6.17 18.93 1.60
CA ASP A 62 7.53 18.39 1.73
C ASP A 62 7.65 16.93 1.31
N LEU A 63 6.59 16.12 1.49
CA LEU A 63 6.60 14.68 1.25
C LEU A 63 5.91 14.24 -0.03
N LYS A 64 5.03 15.06 -0.61
CA LYS A 64 4.34 14.74 -1.87
C LYS A 64 5.36 14.49 -2.97
N GLY A 65 5.24 13.32 -3.62
CA GLY A 65 6.18 12.86 -4.64
C GLY A 65 7.52 12.33 -4.12
N LYS A 66 7.83 12.44 -2.83
CA LYS A 66 9.07 11.91 -2.22
C LYS A 66 8.89 10.59 -1.46
N LEU A 67 7.66 10.06 -1.44
CA LEU A 67 7.29 8.82 -0.76
C LEU A 67 7.21 7.60 -1.68
N SER A 68 7.54 7.73 -2.97
CA SER A 68 7.46 6.66 -3.98
C SER A 68 8.28 5.41 -3.64
N ASP A 69 9.46 5.58 -3.06
CA ASP A 69 10.29 4.46 -2.57
C ASP A 69 9.68 3.78 -1.33
N VAL A 70 9.03 4.54 -0.45
CA VAL A 70 8.38 4.01 0.76
C VAL A 70 7.13 3.24 0.38
N ASP A 71 6.36 3.73 -0.59
CA ASP A 71 5.17 3.05 -1.13
C ASP A 71 5.52 1.69 -1.75
N SER A 72 6.65 1.61 -2.47
CA SER A 72 7.14 0.38 -3.10
C SER A 72 7.57 -0.67 -2.08
N ASP A 73 8.23 -0.25 -1.00
CA ASP A 73 8.71 -1.14 0.07
C ASP A 73 7.61 -1.44 1.12
N MET A 74 6.52 -0.66 1.15
CA MET A 74 5.25 -0.97 1.84
C MET A 74 4.29 -1.82 0.98
N LEU A 75 4.62 -2.00 -0.31
CA LEU A 75 3.94 -2.95 -1.20
C LEU A 75 4.44 -4.39 -1.00
N THR A 76 5.69 -4.55 -0.56
CA THR A 76 6.35 -5.83 -0.29
C THR A 76 6.24 -6.22 1.19
N GLY A 77 6.19 -5.23 2.09
CA GLY A 77 6.00 -5.41 3.52
C GLY A 77 4.54 -5.53 3.93
N GLN A 78 4.06 -6.77 3.99
CA GLN A 78 3.11 -7.23 5.00
C GLN A 78 1.94 -6.29 5.31
N ASP A 79 1.01 -6.20 4.37
CA ASP A 79 -0.31 -5.66 4.64
C ASP A 79 -1.25 -6.64 3.95
N ASN A 80 -2.00 -7.39 4.76
CA ASN A 80 -3.20 -8.11 4.36
C ASN A 80 -4.16 -7.05 3.80
N LEU A 81 -3.88 -6.57 2.59
CA LEU A 81 -4.78 -5.69 1.90
C LEU A 81 -5.92 -6.59 1.53
N ASP A 82 -7.03 -6.34 2.21
CA ASP A 82 -8.36 -6.75 1.84
C ASP A 82 -8.59 -6.34 0.39
N LEU A 83 -8.06 -7.17 -0.50
CA LEU A 83 -8.65 -7.43 -1.77
C LEU A 83 -10.00 -7.99 -1.38
N ASP A 84 -10.99 -7.10 -1.27
CA ASP A 84 -12.41 -7.37 -1.52
C ASP A 84 -12.58 -7.78 -2.99
N LEU A 85 -11.75 -8.75 -3.39
CA LEU A 85 -12.06 -9.69 -4.40
C LEU A 85 -12.94 -10.65 -3.63
N ASN A 86 -14.23 -10.66 -3.96
CA ASN A 86 -15.13 -11.77 -3.72
C ASN A 86 -14.64 -13.01 -4.50
N ALA A 87 -13.35 -13.32 -4.37
CA ALA A 87 -12.69 -14.49 -4.91
C ALA A 87 -13.36 -15.67 -4.22
N SER A 88 -14.25 -16.34 -4.96
CA SER A 88 -15.05 -17.46 -4.46
C SER A 88 -14.21 -18.64 -3.95
N SER A 89 -12.89 -18.61 -4.16
CA SER A 89 -11.96 -19.67 -3.78
C SER A 89 -10.77 -19.11 -2.99
N PRO A 90 -10.40 -19.70 -1.84
CA PRO A 90 -9.22 -19.32 -1.07
C PRO A 90 -7.92 -19.48 -1.87
N TYR A 91 -7.87 -20.47 -2.78
CA TYR A 91 -6.74 -20.72 -3.67
C TYR A 91 -6.50 -19.57 -4.66
N LEU A 92 -7.58 -18.93 -5.12
CA LEU A 92 -7.49 -17.77 -6.00
C LEU A 92 -6.86 -16.60 -5.26
N LYS A 93 -7.33 -16.30 -4.03
CA LYS A 93 -6.78 -15.21 -3.22
C LYS A 93 -5.28 -15.39 -2.98
N GLU A 94 -4.89 -16.57 -2.51
CA GLU A 94 -3.50 -16.91 -2.20
C GLU A 94 -2.60 -16.81 -3.45
N SER A 95 -3.10 -17.22 -4.62
CA SER A 95 -2.36 -17.10 -5.88
C SER A 95 -2.13 -15.64 -6.31
N LEU A 96 -3.10 -14.75 -6.12
CA LEU A 96 -2.99 -13.34 -6.48
C LEU A 96 -2.00 -12.61 -5.58
N GLU A 97 -1.94 -13.00 -4.30
CA GLU A 97 -0.94 -12.50 -3.35
C GLU A 97 0.46 -12.99 -3.73
N ALA A 98 0.61 -14.26 -4.06
CA ALA A 98 1.87 -14.81 -4.54
C ALA A 98 2.35 -14.14 -5.84
N LEU A 99 1.45 -13.83 -6.79
CA LEU A 99 1.79 -13.06 -7.98
C LEU A 99 2.30 -11.65 -7.64
N ARG A 100 1.76 -10.99 -6.61
CA ARG A 100 2.34 -9.72 -6.14
C ARG A 100 3.71 -9.91 -5.52
N ALA A 101 3.92 -10.96 -4.73
CA ALA A 101 5.22 -11.28 -4.15
C ALA A 101 6.29 -11.57 -5.22
N LEU A 102 5.89 -12.06 -6.40
CA LEU A 102 6.75 -12.25 -7.57
C LEU A 102 7.10 -10.95 -8.31
N GLY A 103 6.54 -9.80 -7.90
CA GLY A 103 6.87 -8.48 -8.45
C GLY A 103 5.88 -7.93 -9.48
N TYR A 104 4.72 -8.57 -9.68
CA TYR A 104 3.68 -8.06 -10.59
C TYR A 104 2.85 -6.93 -9.96
N THR A 105 2.50 -5.93 -10.77
CA THR A 105 1.81 -4.72 -10.27
C THR A 105 0.34 -4.98 -9.93
N LYS A 106 -0.24 -4.16 -9.04
CA LYS A 106 -1.67 -4.27 -8.65
C LYS A 106 -2.62 -4.22 -9.86
N THR A 107 -2.29 -3.40 -10.87
CA THR A 107 -3.10 -3.23 -12.09
C THR A 107 -3.07 -4.49 -12.96
N GLU A 108 -1.92 -5.14 -13.06
CA GLU A 108 -1.76 -6.39 -13.79
C GLU A 108 -2.54 -7.53 -13.13
N VAL A 109 -2.35 -7.70 -11.82
CA VAL A 109 -3.06 -8.74 -11.04
C VAL A 109 -4.58 -8.54 -11.08
N LYS A 110 -5.07 -7.30 -10.99
CA LYS A 110 -6.51 -6.98 -11.09
C LYS A 110 -7.09 -7.24 -12.49
N ARG A 111 -6.28 -7.16 -13.54
CA ARG A 111 -6.71 -7.44 -14.91
C ARG A 111 -6.96 -8.94 -15.12
N ILE A 112 -6.06 -9.77 -14.58
CA ILE A 112 -6.17 -11.23 -14.69
C ILE A 112 -7.13 -11.83 -13.67
N SER A 113 -7.37 -11.17 -12.53
CA SER A 113 -8.26 -11.71 -11.48
C SER A 113 -9.65 -12.03 -12.03
N LYS A 114 -10.24 -11.15 -12.85
CA LYS A 114 -11.56 -11.41 -13.50
C LYS A 114 -11.56 -12.60 -14.46
N LYS A 115 -10.41 -12.92 -15.06
CA LYS A 115 -10.26 -14.10 -15.94
C LYS A 115 -10.04 -15.36 -15.11
N LEU A 116 -9.32 -15.25 -14.00
CA LEU A 116 -9.08 -16.32 -13.04
C LEU A 116 -10.32 -16.67 -12.21
N GLU A 117 -11.21 -15.72 -11.93
CA GLU A 117 -12.50 -15.99 -11.27
C GLU A 117 -13.41 -16.90 -12.12
N LYS A 118 -13.25 -16.88 -13.45
CA LYS A 118 -13.97 -17.77 -14.37
C LYS A 118 -13.28 -19.12 -14.56
N TYR A 119 -12.11 -19.29 -13.97
CA TYR A 119 -11.30 -20.49 -14.08
C TYR A 119 -11.51 -21.35 -12.83
N ASP A 120 -11.96 -22.59 -13.02
CA ASP A 120 -12.24 -23.53 -11.92
C ASP A 120 -10.96 -24.28 -11.50
N GLY A 121 -9.99 -23.51 -10.98
CA GLY A 121 -8.74 -24.05 -10.49
C GLY A 121 -8.91 -24.78 -9.16
N LYS A 122 -8.19 -25.90 -8.99
CA LYS A 122 -8.31 -26.79 -7.81
C LYS A 122 -7.22 -26.61 -6.75
N SER A 123 -6.22 -25.77 -7.02
CA SER A 123 -5.11 -25.51 -6.10
C SER A 123 -4.47 -24.15 -6.36
N THR A 124 -3.76 -23.61 -5.37
CA THR A 124 -3.03 -22.34 -5.50
C THR A 124 -2.03 -22.36 -6.65
N ASP A 125 -1.28 -23.45 -6.82
CA ASP A 125 -0.30 -23.62 -7.90
C ASP A 125 -0.95 -23.57 -9.29
N ASP A 126 -2.14 -24.15 -9.44
CA ASP A 126 -2.89 -24.16 -10.69
C ASP A 126 -3.33 -22.74 -11.09
N TYR A 127 -3.86 -21.97 -10.14
CA TYR A 127 -4.16 -20.55 -10.34
C TYR A 127 -2.91 -19.72 -10.63
N LEU A 128 -1.77 -20.04 -9.99
CA LEU A 128 -0.51 -19.33 -10.18
C LEU A 128 0.01 -19.50 -11.61
N ARG A 129 0.05 -20.75 -12.10
CA ARG A 129 0.45 -21.05 -13.50
C ARG A 129 -0.46 -20.36 -14.49
N GLN A 130 -1.77 -20.43 -14.26
CA GLN A 130 -2.74 -19.79 -15.15
C GLN A 130 -2.63 -18.26 -15.12
N GLY A 131 -2.40 -17.67 -13.94
CA GLY A 131 -2.19 -16.23 -13.77
C GLY A 131 -0.94 -15.74 -14.49
N LEU A 132 0.18 -16.44 -14.35
CA LEU A 132 1.42 -16.16 -15.07
C LEU A 132 1.21 -16.26 -16.59
N ARG A 133 0.50 -17.29 -17.06
CA ARG A 133 0.19 -17.45 -18.49
C ARG A 133 -0.61 -16.27 -19.05
N LEU A 134 -1.57 -15.76 -18.29
CA LEU A 134 -2.41 -14.61 -18.69
C LEU A 134 -1.68 -13.27 -18.65
N LEU A 135 -0.58 -13.18 -17.90
CA LEU A 135 0.28 -11.99 -17.84
C LEU A 135 1.30 -11.96 -18.99
N MET A 136 1.73 -13.15 -19.42
CA MET A 136 2.68 -13.33 -20.53
C MET A 136 2.01 -13.45 -21.91
N SER A 137 0.67 -13.39 -21.97
CA SER A 137 -0.13 -13.51 -23.20
C SER A 137 -0.60 -12.16 -23.74
#